data_AF-A0A8D8QEZ0-F1
#
_entry.id   AF-A0A8D8QEZ0-F1
#
_cell.length_a   1.000
_cell.length_b   1.000
_cell.length_c   1.000
_cell.angle_alpha   90.00
_cell.angle_beta   90.00
_cell.angle_gamma   90.00
#
_symmetry.space_group_name_H-M   'P 1'
#
loop_
_entity.id
_entity.type
_entity.pdbx_description
1 polymer ?
#
loop_
_entity_poly.entity_id
_entity_poly.type
_entity_poly.pdbx_seq_one_letter_code
_entity_poly.pdbx_strand_id
1 'polypeptide(L)'
;MAVTSLAISIVSYDTWLYFIYLTHWSYILIVLQSLLGSYLITARFLQQDSYDRESIQLSELEWGYGVLFTMALAQAPGISLLYWFLEDRPVEITWVSHMEHTFNSVVMLIEFLLNGAPLQASYFYWTFLFNGVYIAFSVVYHWMGGINMNGQAYIYRLLDWHHVNTALIMCCMALSMFLVLHFTAAFLSKVKFWLCNKLVPKRLLTLPNKVTLV
;
A
#
# COMPACT_ATOMS: atom_id res chain seq x y z
N MET A 1 13.65 -3.70 4.17
CA MET A 1 13.41 -2.62 3.18
C MET A 1 12.33 -1.67 3.62
N ALA A 2 11.07 -2.10 3.75
CA ALA A 2 10.01 -1.23 4.29
C ALA A 2 10.29 -0.80 5.73
N VAL A 3 10.73 -1.73 6.60
CA VAL A 3 11.13 -1.44 7.99
C VAL A 3 12.34 -0.51 8.08
N THR A 4 13.35 -0.72 7.22
CA THR A 4 14.54 0.15 7.17
C THR A 4 14.19 1.53 6.64
N SER A 5 13.28 1.62 5.67
CA SER A 5 12.80 2.89 5.14
C SER A 5 11.94 3.64 6.15
N LEU A 6 11.08 2.93 6.89
CA LEU A 6 10.31 3.48 8.01
C LEU A 6 11.24 4.00 9.11
N ALA A 7 12.27 3.24 9.49
CA ALA A 7 13.23 3.66 10.51
C ALA A 7 14.03 4.90 10.09
N ILE A 8 14.50 4.96 8.84
CA ILE A 8 15.20 6.15 8.30
C ILE A 8 14.26 7.37 8.31
N SER A 9 13.02 7.18 7.83
CA SER A 9 12.01 8.23 7.75
C SER A 9 11.61 8.75 9.15
N ILE A 10 11.44 7.89 10.16
CA ILE A 10 11.15 8.32 11.54
C ILE A 10 12.30 9.15 12.14
N VAL A 11 13.56 8.78 11.86
CA VAL A 11 14.74 9.47 12.40
C VAL A 11 14.97 10.83 11.73
N SER A 12 14.49 11.02 10.50
CA SER A 12 14.68 12.27 9.74
C SER A 12 13.66 13.37 10.03
N TYR A 13 12.60 13.11 10.81
CA TYR A 13 11.49 14.04 11.05
C TYR A 13 11.32 14.35 12.54
N ASP A 14 10.91 15.58 12.88
CA ASP A 14 10.36 15.88 14.21
C ASP A 14 9.16 14.95 14.48
N THR A 15 9.21 14.21 15.60
CA THR A 15 8.51 12.92 15.76
C THR A 15 6.99 12.98 15.55
N TRP A 16 6.35 14.12 15.83
CA TRP A 16 4.90 14.26 15.70
C TRP A 16 4.45 14.68 14.29
N LEU A 17 5.25 15.48 13.57
CA LEU A 17 4.98 15.88 12.19
C LEU A 17 5.06 14.70 11.23
N TYR A 18 5.78 13.64 11.61
CA TYR A 18 5.78 12.38 10.89
C TYR A 18 4.35 11.90 10.56
N PHE A 19 3.45 11.95 11.53
CA PHE A 19 2.11 11.35 11.38
C PHE A 19 1.14 12.19 10.54
N ILE A 20 1.52 13.38 10.06
CA ILE A 20 0.61 14.19 9.24
C ILE A 20 0.67 13.83 7.77
N TYR A 21 1.73 13.18 7.30
CA TYR A 21 1.96 12.91 5.88
C TYR A 21 1.35 11.58 5.43
N LEU A 22 0.60 11.60 4.33
CA LEU A 22 0.01 10.42 3.67
C LEU A 22 1.07 9.37 3.33
N THR A 23 2.25 9.80 2.90
CA THR A 23 3.40 8.93 2.62
C THR A 23 3.72 8.03 3.81
N HIS A 24 3.72 8.59 5.02
CA HIS A 24 4.04 7.86 6.24
C HIS A 24 2.91 6.92 6.67
N TRP A 25 1.66 7.29 6.44
CA TRP A 25 0.53 6.38 6.62
C TRP A 25 0.65 5.16 5.69
N SER A 26 1.02 5.38 4.43
CA SER A 26 1.29 4.30 3.48
C SER A 26 2.48 3.43 3.91
N TYR A 27 3.51 4.01 4.52
CA TYR A 27 4.63 3.23 5.07
C TYR A 27 4.21 2.29 6.19
N ILE A 28 3.48 2.81 7.17
CA ILE A 28 2.97 2.02 8.29
C ILE A 28 2.13 0.86 7.72
N LEU A 29 1.29 1.14 6.74
CA LEU A 29 0.49 0.15 6.04
C LEU A 29 1.33 -0.93 5.37
N ILE A 30 2.37 -0.56 4.59
CA ILE A 30 3.29 -1.52 3.96
C ILE A 30 4.01 -2.36 5.02
N VAL A 31 4.46 -1.76 6.13
CA VAL A 31 5.15 -2.49 7.20
C VAL A 31 4.22 -3.49 7.88
N LEU A 32 2.99 -3.09 8.24
CA LEU A 32 2.00 -3.99 8.83
C LEU A 32 1.66 -5.15 7.88
N GLN A 33 1.46 -4.83 6.61
CA GLN A 33 1.21 -5.80 5.54
C GLN A 33 2.37 -6.81 5.41
N SER A 34 3.61 -6.33 5.37
CA SER A 34 4.80 -7.17 5.23
C SER A 34 5.02 -8.06 6.46
N LEU A 35 4.78 -7.55 7.67
CA LEU A 35 4.88 -8.34 8.90
C LEU A 35 3.85 -9.46 8.93
N LEU A 36 2.59 -9.16 8.59
CA LEU A 36 1.54 -10.15 8.53
C LEU A 36 1.80 -11.19 7.43
N GLY A 37 2.25 -10.75 6.25
CA GLY A 37 2.62 -11.64 5.15
C GLY A 37 3.77 -12.58 5.53
N SER A 38 4.82 -12.05 6.16
CA SER A 38 5.94 -12.86 6.65
C SER A 38 5.48 -13.86 7.71
N TYR A 39 4.63 -13.46 8.65
CA TYR A 39 4.06 -14.38 9.64
C TYR A 39 3.25 -15.50 8.98
N LEU A 40 2.35 -15.19 8.04
CA LEU A 40 1.53 -16.17 7.35
C LEU A 40 2.38 -17.18 6.57
N ILE A 41 3.40 -16.72 5.84
CA ILE A 41 4.31 -17.60 5.10
C ILE A 41 5.08 -18.51 6.05
N THR A 42 5.64 -17.98 7.14
CA THR A 42 6.36 -18.79 8.14
C THR A 42 5.44 -19.80 8.81
N ALA A 43 4.23 -19.40 9.22
CA ALA A 43 3.25 -20.29 9.83
C ALA A 43 2.86 -21.42 8.87
N ARG A 44 2.60 -21.10 7.60
CA ARG A 44 2.29 -22.09 6.56
C ARG A 44 3.47 -23.03 6.31
N PHE A 45 4.71 -22.51 6.25
CA PHE A 45 5.93 -23.30 6.06
C PHE A 45 6.15 -24.30 7.20
N LEU A 46 6.06 -23.87 8.45
CA LEU A 46 6.22 -24.75 9.62
C LEU A 46 5.13 -25.84 9.70
N GLN A 47 3.93 -25.55 9.18
CA GLN A 47 2.84 -26.52 9.05
C GLN A 47 2.97 -27.46 7.83
N GLN A 48 3.94 -27.23 6.93
CA GLN A 48 4.11 -28.13 5.79
C GLN A 48 4.53 -29.54 6.24
N ASP A 49 5.30 -29.64 7.32
CA ASP A 49 5.88 -30.88 7.84
C ASP A 49 5.06 -31.56 8.97
N SER A 50 4.04 -30.89 9.51
CA SER A 50 3.16 -31.45 10.54
C SER A 50 2.16 -32.44 9.91
N TYR A 51 2.28 -33.73 10.26
CA TYR A 51 1.40 -34.81 9.76
C TYR A 51 -0.04 -34.70 10.25
N ASP A 52 -0.28 -34.05 11.39
CA ASP A 52 -1.61 -33.83 11.96
C ASP A 52 -2.27 -32.57 11.40
N ARG A 53 -3.34 -32.80 10.62
CA ARG A 53 -4.14 -31.79 9.92
C ARG A 53 -5.13 -31.05 10.84
N GLU A 54 -4.67 -30.45 11.92
CA GLU A 54 -5.40 -29.28 12.44
C GLU A 54 -4.78 -28.04 11.81
N SER A 55 -5.22 -27.74 10.58
CA SER A 55 -4.90 -26.46 9.95
C SER A 55 -5.45 -25.35 10.84
N ILE A 56 -4.57 -24.57 11.48
CA ILE A 56 -4.98 -23.30 12.08
C ILE A 56 -5.79 -22.57 11.01
N GLN A 57 -7.03 -22.19 11.35
CA GLN A 57 -7.87 -21.40 10.44
C GLN A 57 -7.31 -19.98 10.38
N LEU A 58 -6.24 -19.80 9.61
CA LEU A 58 -5.63 -18.49 9.34
C LEU A 58 -6.53 -17.60 8.47
N SER A 59 -7.75 -18.03 8.17
CA SER A 59 -8.67 -17.37 7.23
C SER A 59 -8.91 -15.89 7.55
N GLU A 60 -9.02 -15.52 8.83
CA GLU A 60 -9.18 -14.12 9.24
C GLU A 60 -7.90 -13.31 9.03
N LEU A 61 -6.74 -13.89 9.32
CA LEU A 61 -5.44 -13.26 9.12
C LEU A 61 -5.10 -13.15 7.62
N GLU A 62 -5.47 -14.14 6.81
CA GLU A 62 -5.34 -14.13 5.36
C GLU A 62 -6.25 -13.09 4.73
N TRP A 63 -7.48 -12.97 5.24
CA TRP A 63 -8.38 -11.89 4.85
C TRP A 63 -7.79 -10.52 5.21
N GLY A 64 -7.32 -10.36 6.44
CA GLY A 64 -6.68 -9.13 6.92
C GLY A 64 -5.44 -8.76 6.09
N TYR A 65 -4.61 -9.75 5.75
CA TYR A 65 -3.50 -9.57 4.81
C TYR A 65 -3.98 -9.12 3.44
N GLY A 66 -5.02 -9.74 2.89
CA GLY A 66 -5.58 -9.33 1.59
C GLY A 66 -6.06 -7.88 1.58
N VAL A 67 -6.67 -7.43 2.68
CA VAL A 67 -7.10 -6.03 2.87
C VAL A 67 -5.88 -5.09 2.92
N LEU A 68 -4.91 -5.38 3.79
CA LEU A 68 -3.69 -4.58 3.93
C LEU A 68 -2.87 -4.53 2.62
N PHE A 69 -2.72 -5.67 1.94
CA PHE A 69 -2.05 -5.80 0.66
C PHE A 69 -2.74 -4.98 -0.44
N THR A 70 -4.06 -5.04 -0.51
CA THR A 70 -4.83 -4.24 -1.49
C THR A 70 -4.60 -2.75 -1.28
N MET A 71 -4.68 -2.28 -0.04
CA MET A 71 -4.43 -0.88 0.27
C MET A 71 -2.98 -0.52 -0.06
N ALA A 72 -1.99 -1.30 0.40
CA ALA A 72 -0.57 -1.02 0.18
C ALA A 72 -0.21 -0.96 -1.31
N LEU A 73 -0.74 -1.90 -2.10
CA LEU A 73 -0.49 -2.00 -3.54
C LEU A 73 -1.08 -0.82 -4.32
N ALA A 74 -2.19 -0.24 -3.87
CA ALA A 74 -2.75 0.97 -4.48
C ALA A 74 -2.04 2.24 -3.98
N GLN A 75 -1.72 2.29 -2.68
CA GLN A 75 -1.14 3.46 -2.01
C GLN A 75 0.26 3.77 -2.51
N ALA A 76 1.16 2.79 -2.55
CA ALA A 76 2.55 3.01 -2.94
C ALA A 76 2.68 3.69 -4.32
N PRO A 77 2.19 3.10 -5.44
CA PRO A 77 2.30 3.73 -6.75
C PRO A 77 1.48 5.01 -6.85
N GLY A 78 0.33 5.12 -6.17
CA GLY A 78 -0.44 6.36 -6.19
C GLY A 78 0.30 7.52 -5.55
N ILE A 79 0.96 7.30 -4.42
CA ILE A 79 1.78 8.31 -3.75
C ILE A 79 3.02 8.66 -4.58
N SER A 80 3.63 7.69 -5.28
CA SER A 80 4.66 7.98 -6.29
C SER A 80 4.16 8.96 -7.35
N LEU A 81 2.97 8.70 -7.89
CA LEU A 81 2.41 9.50 -8.97
C LEU A 81 2.09 10.92 -8.48
N LEU A 82 1.48 11.05 -7.30
CA LEU A 82 1.24 12.36 -6.69
C LEU A 82 2.54 13.14 -6.50
N TYR A 83 3.57 12.49 -5.97
CA TYR A 83 4.84 13.15 -5.66
C TYR A 83 5.61 13.57 -6.91
N TRP A 84 5.80 12.68 -7.88
CA TRP A 84 6.65 12.94 -9.04
C TRP A 84 5.98 13.78 -10.13
N PHE A 85 4.64 13.79 -10.20
CA PHE A 85 3.93 14.45 -11.30
C PHE A 85 2.99 15.57 -10.88
N LEU A 86 2.57 15.65 -9.61
CA LEU A 86 1.58 16.63 -9.15
C LEU A 86 2.11 17.58 -8.06
N GLU A 87 3.25 17.27 -7.45
CA GLU A 87 3.89 18.19 -6.51
C GLU A 87 4.58 19.34 -7.28
N ASP A 88 4.04 20.55 -7.15
CA ASP A 88 4.40 21.75 -7.93
C ASP A 88 5.70 22.44 -7.45
N ARG A 89 6.46 21.84 -6.51
CA ARG A 89 7.73 22.41 -6.03
C ARG A 89 8.92 21.75 -6.70
N PRO A 90 10.09 22.42 -6.76
CA PRO A 90 11.34 21.70 -6.95
C PRO A 90 11.50 20.76 -5.75
N VAL A 91 11.05 19.53 -5.94
CA VAL A 91 11.27 18.45 -5.00
C VAL A 91 12.77 18.37 -4.76
N GLU A 92 13.21 18.48 -3.50
CA GLU A 92 14.58 18.15 -3.17
C GLU A 92 14.77 16.65 -3.44
N ILE A 93 15.38 16.35 -4.57
CA ILE A 93 15.65 14.98 -5.01
C ILE A 93 16.78 14.45 -4.12
N THR A 94 16.39 13.84 -3.02
CA THR A 94 17.29 13.22 -2.05
C THR A 94 17.23 11.69 -2.18
N TRP A 95 18.13 11.01 -1.47
CA TRP A 95 18.02 9.56 -1.30
C TRP A 95 16.75 9.17 -0.56
N VAL A 96 16.36 9.97 0.44
CA VAL A 96 15.13 9.76 1.22
C VAL A 96 13.91 9.88 0.31
N SER A 97 13.81 10.91 -0.53
CA SER A 97 12.67 11.04 -1.45
C SER A 97 12.52 9.86 -2.41
N HIS A 98 13.62 9.28 -2.90
CA HIS A 98 13.56 8.07 -3.72
C HIS A 98 13.09 6.84 -2.93
N MET A 99 13.53 6.70 -1.69
CA MET A 99 13.06 5.63 -0.81
C MET A 99 11.56 5.75 -0.51
N GLU A 100 11.11 6.97 -0.22
CA GLU A 100 9.72 7.34 0.11
C GLU A 100 8.75 7.18 -1.05
N HIS A 101 9.17 7.60 -2.24
CA HIS A 101 8.23 7.73 -3.34
C HIS A 101 8.50 6.78 -4.51
N THR A 102 9.69 6.22 -4.68
CA THR A 102 9.96 5.33 -5.84
C THR A 102 10.11 3.89 -5.40
N PHE A 103 10.94 3.68 -4.38
CA PHE A 103 11.38 2.34 -4.02
C PHE A 103 10.25 1.50 -3.41
N ASN A 104 9.38 2.12 -2.59
CA ASN A 104 8.19 1.47 -2.06
C ASN A 104 7.29 0.87 -3.14
N SER A 105 7.08 1.60 -4.23
CA SER A 105 6.23 1.16 -5.33
C SER A 105 6.86 0.01 -6.08
N VAL A 106 8.17 0.04 -6.28
CA VAL A 106 8.90 -1.09 -6.87
C VAL A 106 8.74 -2.34 -5.99
N VAL A 107 8.89 -2.22 -4.67
CA VAL A 107 8.72 -3.35 -3.73
C VAL A 107 7.30 -3.90 -3.81
N MET A 108 6.27 -3.05 -3.74
CA MET A 108 4.88 -3.50 -3.81
C MET A 108 4.54 -4.15 -5.16
N LEU A 109 5.10 -3.65 -6.27
CA LEU A 109 4.92 -4.27 -7.58
C LEU A 109 5.62 -5.63 -7.68
N ILE A 110 6.83 -5.77 -7.13
CA ILE A 110 7.52 -7.07 -7.05
C ILE A 110 6.68 -8.05 -6.22
N GLU A 111 6.21 -7.65 -5.03
CA GLU A 111 5.38 -8.51 -4.20
C GLU A 111 4.07 -8.88 -4.92
N PHE A 112 3.46 -7.95 -5.65
CA PHE A 112 2.31 -8.24 -6.49
C PHE A 112 2.59 -9.27 -7.58
N LEU A 113 3.77 -9.27 -8.19
CA LEU A 113 4.14 -10.28 -9.18
C LEU A 113 4.36 -11.65 -8.54
N LEU A 114 4.91 -11.69 -7.32
CA LEU A 114 5.21 -12.92 -6.58
C LEU A 114 4.00 -13.54 -5.89
N ASN A 115 3.03 -12.71 -5.49
CA ASN A 115 1.80 -13.17 -4.83
C ASN A 115 0.97 -14.03 -5.80
N GLY A 116 0.59 -15.25 -5.43
CA GLY A 116 -0.21 -16.17 -6.24
C GLY A 116 -1.72 -16.02 -6.05
N ALA A 117 -2.16 -15.32 -5.01
CA ALA A 117 -3.55 -15.04 -4.75
C ALA A 117 -4.11 -13.97 -5.71
N PRO A 118 -5.30 -14.20 -6.30
CA PRO A 118 -5.95 -13.20 -7.13
C PRO A 118 -6.46 -12.03 -6.27
N LEU A 119 -6.13 -10.81 -6.67
CA LEU A 119 -6.62 -9.59 -6.04
C LEU A 119 -8.13 -9.46 -6.30
N GLN A 120 -8.90 -9.33 -5.22
CA GLN A 120 -10.34 -9.20 -5.32
C GLN A 120 -10.72 -7.77 -5.72
N ALA A 121 -11.42 -7.62 -6.85
CA ALA A 121 -11.90 -6.31 -7.30
C ALA A 121 -12.84 -5.64 -6.28
N SER A 122 -13.58 -6.46 -5.51
CA SER A 122 -14.45 -5.98 -4.44
C SER A 122 -13.69 -5.16 -3.39
N TYR A 123 -12.39 -5.38 -3.15
CA TYR A 123 -11.64 -4.73 -2.07
C TYR A 123 -11.35 -3.22 -2.32
N PHE A 124 -11.88 -2.64 -3.39
CA PHE A 124 -11.71 -1.22 -3.73
C PHE A 124 -12.17 -0.27 -2.61
N TYR A 125 -13.17 -0.68 -1.82
CA TYR A 125 -13.70 0.13 -0.72
C TYR A 125 -12.68 0.35 0.39
N TRP A 126 -11.72 -0.57 0.59
CA TRP A 126 -10.64 -0.38 1.57
C TRP A 126 -9.69 0.72 1.14
N THR A 127 -9.31 0.74 -0.13
CA THR A 127 -8.50 1.81 -0.72
C THR A 127 -9.20 3.16 -0.62
N PHE A 128 -10.51 3.20 -0.89
CA PHE A 128 -11.29 4.44 -0.78
C PHE A 128 -11.44 4.92 0.67
N LEU A 129 -11.74 4.00 1.59
CA LEU A 129 -11.88 4.31 3.01
C LEU A 129 -10.59 4.88 3.60
N PHE A 130 -9.43 4.27 3.30
CA PHE A 130 -8.13 4.75 3.77
C PHE A 130 -7.87 6.20 3.35
N ASN A 131 -8.07 6.51 2.06
CA ASN A 131 -7.89 7.88 1.56
C ASN A 131 -8.92 8.85 2.14
N GLY A 132 -10.18 8.42 2.31
CA GLY A 132 -11.23 9.22 2.92
C GLY A 132 -10.93 9.59 4.37
N VAL A 133 -10.42 8.64 5.15
CA VAL A 133 -9.98 8.89 6.54
C VAL A 133 -8.84 9.90 6.56
N TYR A 134 -7.86 9.78 5.67
CA TYR A 134 -6.77 10.75 5.58
C TYR A 134 -7.25 12.15 5.18
N ILE A 135 -8.17 12.26 4.21
CA ILE A 135 -8.77 13.55 3.82
C ILE A 135 -9.49 14.18 5.02
N ALA A 136 -10.32 13.42 5.73
CA ALA A 136 -11.02 13.90 6.92
C ALA A 136 -10.04 14.37 8.01
N PHE A 137 -8.99 13.59 8.27
CA PHE A 137 -7.90 13.98 9.15
C PHE A 137 -7.27 15.31 8.71
N SER A 138 -6.95 15.48 7.42
CA SER A 138 -6.30 16.69 6.92
C SER A 138 -7.15 17.95 7.07
N VAL A 139 -8.48 17.84 6.94
CA VAL A 139 -9.42 18.94 7.17
C VAL A 139 -9.41 19.36 8.63
N VAL A 140 -9.55 18.37 9.54
CA VAL A 140 -9.55 18.61 10.99
C VAL A 140 -8.21 19.21 11.42
N TYR A 141 -7.09 18.67 10.93
CA TYR A 141 -5.75 19.17 11.21
C TYR A 141 -5.59 20.64 10.83
N HIS A 142 -6.08 21.02 9.64
CA HIS A 142 -6.08 22.40 9.19
C HIS A 142 -6.94 23.32 10.06
N TRP A 143 -8.15 22.91 10.43
CA TRP A 143 -9.03 23.70 11.32
C TRP A 143 -8.45 23.89 12.72
N MET A 144 -7.60 22.98 13.17
CA MET A 144 -6.88 23.10 14.44
C MET A 144 -5.62 23.99 14.35
N GLY A 145 -5.37 24.64 13.21
CA GLY A 145 -4.19 25.49 12.99
C GLY A 145 -2.91 24.71 12.70
N GLY A 146 -3.03 23.46 12.23
CA GLY A 146 -1.90 22.60 11.91
C GLY A 146 -0.97 23.18 10.84
N ILE A 147 0.33 22.94 11.01
CA ILE A 147 1.39 23.40 10.11
C ILE A 147 2.20 22.23 9.57
N ASN A 148 2.85 22.41 8.42
CA ASN A 148 3.87 21.47 7.92
C ASN A 148 5.25 21.78 8.50
N MET A 149 6.25 20.98 8.11
CA MET A 149 7.65 21.16 8.53
C MET A 149 8.26 22.51 8.15
N ASN A 150 7.70 23.19 7.16
CA ASN A 150 8.14 24.52 6.73
C ASN A 150 7.35 25.65 7.42
N GLY A 151 6.52 25.33 8.42
CA GLY A 151 5.68 26.29 9.12
C GLY A 151 4.46 26.80 8.32
N GLN A 152 4.08 26.12 7.23
CA GLN A 152 2.98 26.55 6.37
C GLN A 152 1.68 25.88 6.80
N ALA A 153 0.55 26.59 6.71
CA ALA A 153 -0.77 26.17 7.19
C ALA A 153 -1.51 25.17 6.26
N TYR A 154 -0.76 24.25 5.66
CA TYR A 154 -1.25 23.12 4.87
C TYR A 154 -0.24 21.96 4.94
N ILE A 155 -0.72 20.72 4.87
CA ILE A 155 0.15 19.53 4.85
C ILE A 155 0.85 19.43 3.49
N TYR A 156 0.04 19.33 2.44
CA TYR A 156 0.43 19.38 1.04
C TYR A 156 -0.22 20.60 0.39
N ARG A 157 0.45 21.23 -0.56
CA ARG A 157 -0.14 22.36 -1.29
C ARG A 157 -1.41 21.97 -2.05
N LEU A 158 -1.47 20.72 -2.51
CA LEU A 158 -2.64 20.11 -3.14
C LEU A 158 -3.85 19.99 -2.19
N LEU A 159 -3.60 20.01 -0.86
CA LEU A 159 -4.61 19.97 0.20
C LEU A 159 -4.63 21.30 0.99
N ASP A 160 -4.41 22.42 0.32
CA ASP A 160 -4.58 23.74 0.96
C ASP A 160 -6.06 24.08 1.14
N TRP A 161 -6.55 23.81 2.34
CA TRP A 161 -7.95 24.01 2.72
C TRP A 161 -8.37 25.48 2.84
N HIS A 162 -7.45 26.46 2.74
CA HIS A 162 -7.84 27.86 2.51
C HIS A 162 -8.50 28.02 1.13
N HIS A 163 -8.13 27.17 0.16
CA HIS A 163 -8.66 27.14 -1.20
C HIS A 163 -9.51 25.89 -1.42
N VAL A 164 -10.62 25.80 -0.67
CA VAL A 164 -11.49 24.60 -0.57
C VAL A 164 -11.86 24.00 -1.93
N ASN A 165 -12.24 24.82 -2.92
CA ASN A 165 -12.64 24.32 -4.24
C ASN A 165 -11.49 23.57 -4.93
N THR A 166 -10.28 24.13 -4.89
CA THR A 166 -9.08 23.50 -5.44
C THR A 166 -8.75 22.21 -4.69
N ALA A 167 -8.75 22.25 -3.36
CA ALA A 167 -8.47 21.08 -2.54
C ALA A 167 -9.47 19.94 -2.79
N LEU A 168 -10.77 20.25 -2.94
CA LEU A 168 -11.80 19.26 -3.27
C LEU A 168 -11.60 18.64 -4.65
N ILE A 169 -11.27 19.45 -5.66
CA ILE A 169 -10.96 18.94 -7.01
C ILE A 169 -9.75 18.00 -6.95
N MET A 170 -8.67 18.39 -6.25
CA MET A 170 -7.49 17.55 -6.09
C MET A 170 -7.80 16.24 -5.35
N CYS A 171 -8.63 16.28 -4.30
CA CYS A 171 -9.10 15.09 -3.61
C CYS A 171 -9.87 14.15 -4.55
N CYS A 172 -10.82 14.67 -5.33
CA CYS A 172 -11.59 13.89 -6.30
C CYS A 172 -10.68 13.27 -7.38
N MET A 173 -9.71 14.02 -7.89
CA MET A 173 -8.72 13.52 -8.86
C MET A 173 -7.85 12.41 -8.26
N ALA A 174 -7.33 12.61 -7.05
CA ALA A 174 -6.51 11.61 -6.35
C ALA A 174 -7.31 10.33 -6.05
N LEU A 175 -8.54 10.45 -5.52
CA LEU A 175 -9.42 9.31 -5.26
C LEU A 175 -9.73 8.52 -6.54
N SER A 176 -10.00 9.23 -7.64
CA SER A 176 -10.22 8.61 -8.96
C SER A 176 -8.98 7.87 -9.44
N MET A 177 -7.78 8.46 -9.27
CA MET A 177 -6.51 7.82 -9.59
C MET A 177 -6.29 6.54 -8.77
N PHE A 178 -6.47 6.57 -7.45
CA PHE A 178 -6.35 5.37 -6.61
C PHE A 178 -7.34 4.26 -7.00
N LEU A 179 -8.55 4.65 -7.42
CA LEU A 179 -9.56 3.70 -7.91
C LEU A 179 -9.11 3.03 -9.22
N VAL A 180 -8.59 3.81 -10.16
CA VAL A 180 -8.03 3.30 -11.42
C VAL A 180 -6.85 2.36 -11.15
N LEU A 181 -5.95 2.71 -10.23
CA LEU A 181 -4.83 1.85 -9.84
C LEU A 181 -5.30 0.52 -9.27
N HIS A 182 -6.29 0.53 -8.36
CA HIS A 182 -6.87 -0.68 -7.79
C HIS A 182 -7.47 -1.59 -8.86
N PHE A 183 -8.33 -1.05 -9.73
CA PHE A 183 -8.95 -1.88 -10.78
C PHE A 183 -7.94 -2.37 -11.82
N THR A 184 -6.91 -1.57 -12.12
CA THR A 184 -5.80 -2.01 -12.98
C THR A 184 -5.05 -3.17 -12.34
N ALA A 185 -4.70 -3.07 -11.05
CA ALA A 185 -4.06 -4.17 -10.33
C ALA A 185 -4.95 -5.42 -10.26
N ALA A 186 -6.25 -5.25 -10.03
CA ALA A 186 -7.20 -6.36 -10.00
C ALA A 186 -7.32 -7.06 -11.37
N PHE A 187 -7.34 -6.28 -12.45
CA PHE A 187 -7.32 -6.81 -13.81
C PHE A 187 -6.02 -7.56 -14.11
N LEU A 188 -4.86 -6.96 -13.84
CA LEU A 188 -3.56 -7.59 -14.03
C LEU A 188 -3.41 -8.87 -13.20
N SER A 189 -3.99 -8.89 -11.99
CA SER A 189 -3.99 -10.08 -11.14
C SER A 189 -4.75 -11.24 -11.78
N LYS A 190 -5.92 -10.97 -12.39
CA LYS A 190 -6.67 -11.97 -13.16
C LYS A 190 -5.90 -12.47 -14.37
N VAL A 191 -5.23 -11.57 -15.11
CA VAL A 191 -4.39 -11.93 -16.25
C VAL A 191 -3.22 -12.83 -15.82
N LYS A 192 -2.53 -12.47 -14.72
CA LYS A 192 -1.47 -13.28 -14.12
C LYS A 192 -1.96 -14.68 -13.75
N PHE A 193 -3.09 -14.78 -13.04
CA PHE A 193 -3.66 -16.06 -12.65
C PHE A 193 -4.06 -16.92 -13.87
N TRP A 194 -4.65 -16.30 -14.90
CA TRP A 194 -4.97 -16.96 -16.16
C TRP A 194 -3.71 -17.48 -16.88
N LEU A 195 -2.64 -16.68 -16.95
CA LEU A 195 -1.36 -17.08 -17.53
C LEU A 195 -0.74 -18.25 -16.76
N CYS A 196 -0.71 -18.19 -15.42
CA CYS A 196 -0.20 -19.27 -14.58
C CYS A 196 -0.95 -20.58 -14.85
N ASN A 197 -2.28 -20.56 -14.91
CA ASN A 197 -3.09 -21.75 -15.18
C ASN A 197 -2.89 -22.31 -16.60
N LYS A 198 -2.50 -21.46 -17.56
CA LYS A 198 -2.27 -21.88 -18.96
C LYS A 198 -0.85 -22.39 -19.19
N LEU A 199 0.14 -21.76 -18.57
CA LEU A 199 1.56 -22.00 -18.83
C LEU A 199 2.18 -23.05 -17.89
N VAL A 200 1.65 -23.22 -16.68
CA VAL A 200 2.15 -24.23 -15.73
C VAL A 200 1.60 -25.60 -16.10
N PRO A 201 2.44 -26.59 -16.47
CA PRO A 201 1.98 -27.93 -16.80
C PRO A 201 1.17 -28.54 -15.65
N LYS A 202 0.00 -29.13 -15.97
CA LYS A 202 -0.88 -29.77 -14.97
C LYS A 202 -0.16 -30.80 -14.09
N ARG A 203 0.91 -31.44 -14.59
CA ARG A 203 1.74 -32.36 -13.81
C ARG A 203 2.42 -31.73 -12.59
N LEU A 204 2.72 -30.43 -12.63
CA LEU A 204 3.26 -29.67 -11.50
C LEU A 204 2.16 -29.25 -10.51
N LEU A 205 0.90 -29.20 -10.98
CA LEU A 205 -0.29 -28.95 -10.15
C LEU A 205 -0.80 -30.24 -9.47
N THR A 206 -0.38 -31.43 -9.91
CA THR A 206 -0.79 -32.75 -9.39
C THR A 206 0.29 -33.48 -8.58
N LEU A 207 1.44 -32.84 -8.30
CA LEU A 207 2.41 -33.45 -7.39
C LEU A 207 1.81 -33.54 -5.98
N PRO A 208 1.90 -34.69 -5.29
CA PRO A 208 1.33 -34.87 -3.94
C PRO A 208 1.95 -33.97 -2.86
N ASN A 209 2.96 -33.18 -3.21
CA ASN A 209 3.60 -32.22 -2.31
C ASN A 209 3.35 -30.79 -2.77
N LYS A 210 2.38 -30.16 -2.11
CA LYS A 210 2.34 -28.76 -1.65
C LYS A 210 3.26 -27.79 -2.43
N VAL A 211 2.85 -27.41 -3.63
CA VAL A 211 3.02 -26.02 -4.06
C VAL A 211 1.62 -25.46 -4.21
N THR A 212 0.97 -25.22 -3.07
CA THR A 212 -0.08 -24.21 -3.02
C THR A 212 0.63 -22.92 -3.40
N LEU A 213 0.42 -22.48 -4.64
CA LEU A 213 0.83 -21.15 -5.08
C LEU A 213 0.10 -20.15 -4.18
N VAL A 214 0.78 -19.74 -3.11
CA VAL A 214 0.45 -18.58 -2.28
C VAL A 214 0.54 -17.36 -3.17
#